data_AF-A0A0M8XLV7-F1
#
_entry.id   AF-A0A0M8XLV7-F1
#
_cell.length_a   1.000
_cell.length_b   1.000
_cell.length_c   1.000
_cell.angle_alpha   90.00
_cell.angle_beta   90.00
_cell.angle_gamma   90.00
#
_symmetry.space_group_name_H-M   'P 1'
#
loop_
_entity.id
_entity.type
_entity.pdbx_description
1 polymer ?
#
loop_
_entity_poly.entity_id
_entity_poly.type
_entity_poly.pdbx_seq_one_letter_code
_entity_poly.pdbx_strand_id
1 'polypeptide(L)'
;MTDPTGEPPSGRDRLRELLDAVLDEDSTRLADMADRAHSSPFHFSRRLSRDTGESPVALRRRVLLERAAWQIGQGSSVTDAAFAAGYASVEGFIRAFTRAFGHPPGATTAGSGRWLPAPNGVHFHPPIHLWVEGNPRSRPAMDLTALQVHHDVDDTALLLRLAAGLPEADYRKVWSPGRTVLTWDGPEESIAATLEHLVRAKEVWLASIEGSDFPARGADDPESLMSRHEDAGARWIAAVDDIGRRDAWGDRLIDALCDPPESFVLGGVVAHVLTYSAHRRQAVRHMLRSAGTEVGHGDPLEWLQSRNERGGDTP
;
A
#
# COMPACT_ATOMS: atom_id res chain seq x y z
N MET A 1 39.11 -0.09 11.47
CA MET A 1 39.20 0.58 10.17
C MET A 1 37.82 0.44 9.51
N THR A 2 36.80 1.04 10.13
CA THR A 2 36.08 2.26 9.68
C THR A 2 35.46 2.11 8.31
N ASP A 3 34.18 1.72 8.29
CA ASP A 3 33.11 2.55 7.74
C ASP A 3 31.75 2.13 8.36
N PRO A 4 30.97 3.07 8.92
CA PRO A 4 29.59 3.16 8.50
C PRO A 4 29.22 4.62 8.22
N THR A 5 29.31 5.05 6.98
CA THR A 5 28.51 6.17 6.49
C THR A 5 27.05 5.71 6.48
N GLY A 6 26.40 5.82 7.65
CA GLY A 6 24.96 5.82 7.75
C GLY A 6 24.45 7.04 6.99
N GLU A 7 23.95 6.80 5.78
CA GLU A 7 23.14 7.76 5.06
C GLU A 7 22.04 8.26 6.02
N PRO A 8 21.83 9.59 6.15
CA PRO A 8 20.86 10.10 7.11
C PRO A 8 19.48 9.51 6.76
N PRO A 9 18.72 9.00 7.75
CA PRO A 9 17.41 8.42 7.50
C PRO A 9 16.55 9.43 6.74
N SER A 10 15.80 8.92 5.75
CA SER A 10 14.92 9.73 4.91
C SER A 10 14.02 10.63 5.76
N GLY A 11 13.47 11.71 5.17
CA GLY A 11 12.56 12.60 5.91
C GLY A 11 11.38 11.89 6.59
N ARG A 12 10.93 10.76 6.03
CA ARG A 12 9.84 9.93 6.58
C ARG A 12 10.31 9.04 7.74
N ASP A 13 11.45 8.38 7.60
CA ASP A 13 12.04 7.58 8.69
C ASP A 13 12.37 8.47 9.89
N ARG A 14 12.82 9.69 9.62
CA ARG A 14 13.11 10.65 10.68
C ARG A 14 11.86 11.17 11.38
N LEU A 15 10.74 11.35 10.69
CA LEU A 15 9.48 11.69 11.34
C LEU A 15 8.97 10.53 12.20
N ARG A 16 9.13 9.29 11.73
CA ARG A 16 8.80 8.09 12.51
C ARG A 16 9.59 8.02 13.80
N GLU A 17 10.92 8.19 13.74
CA GLU A 17 11.78 8.23 14.93
C GLU A 17 11.34 9.30 15.94
N LEU A 18 10.95 10.49 15.45
CA LEU A 18 10.45 11.56 16.31
C LEU A 18 9.10 11.20 16.94
N LEU A 19 8.18 10.58 16.20
CA LEU A 19 6.89 10.13 16.73
C LEU A 19 7.06 9.00 17.74
N ASP A 20 7.94 8.03 17.48
CA ASP A 20 8.27 6.95 18.40
C ASP A 20 8.80 7.51 19.73
N ALA A 21 9.69 8.51 19.67
CA ALA A 21 10.20 9.19 20.86
C ALA A 21 9.11 9.96 21.63
N VAL A 22 8.13 10.55 20.95
CA VAL A 22 7.00 11.25 21.59
C VAL A 22 6.03 10.29 22.26
N LEU A 23 5.88 9.07 21.75
CA LEU A 23 4.82 8.14 22.13
C LEU A 23 5.28 6.99 23.04
N ASP A 24 6.58 6.87 23.24
CA ASP A 24 7.17 5.92 24.15
C ASP A 24 6.66 6.07 25.59
N GLU A 25 6.33 4.96 26.26
CA GLU A 25 5.68 5.00 27.57
C GLU A 25 6.56 5.64 28.67
N ASP A 26 7.88 5.53 28.58
CA ASP A 26 8.84 6.10 29.55
C ASP A 26 9.08 7.60 29.33
N SER A 27 8.67 8.14 28.18
CA SER A 27 8.98 9.51 27.77
C SER A 27 7.93 10.50 28.25
N THR A 28 7.91 10.78 29.55
CA THR A 28 6.87 11.62 30.18
C THR A 28 7.07 13.12 29.99
N ARG A 29 8.32 13.56 29.80
CA ARG A 29 8.70 14.98 29.66
C ARG A 29 9.37 15.22 28.31
N LEU A 30 9.37 16.48 27.89
CA LEU A 30 10.01 16.91 26.65
C LEU A 30 11.52 16.56 26.61
N ALA A 31 12.19 16.60 27.76
CA ALA A 31 13.60 16.20 27.86
C ALA A 31 13.77 14.71 27.51
N ASP A 32 12.97 13.84 28.11
CA ASP A 32 12.97 12.39 27.86
C ASP A 32 12.74 12.08 26.36
N MET A 33 11.76 12.75 25.75
CA MET A 33 11.47 12.60 24.31
C MET A 33 12.65 13.04 23.43
N ALA A 34 13.30 14.15 23.78
CA ALA A 34 14.41 14.69 23.03
C ALA A 34 15.67 13.80 23.17
N ASP A 35 15.94 13.33 24.38
CA ASP A 35 17.05 12.41 24.68
C ASP A 35 16.91 11.10 23.90
N ARG A 36 15.68 10.54 23.83
CA ARG A 36 15.39 9.37 22.99
C ARG A 36 15.61 9.59 21.51
N ALA A 37 15.35 10.80 21.02
CA ALA A 37 15.61 11.17 19.63
C ALA A 37 17.06 11.63 19.38
N HIS A 38 17.95 11.49 20.38
CA HIS A 38 19.33 11.98 20.38
C HIS A 38 19.44 13.46 19.96
N SER A 39 18.54 14.29 20.49
CA SER A 39 18.38 15.71 20.12
C SER A 39 18.26 16.58 21.37
N SER A 40 18.63 17.86 21.27
CA SER A 40 18.31 18.79 22.36
C SER A 40 16.80 19.07 22.41
N PRO A 41 16.22 19.41 23.58
CA PRO A 41 14.79 19.72 23.71
C PRO A 41 14.31 20.83 22.77
N PHE A 42 15.14 21.85 22.57
CA PHE A 42 14.82 22.95 21.66
C PHE A 42 14.78 22.50 20.20
N HIS A 43 15.81 21.78 19.74
CA HIS A 43 15.87 21.28 18.37
C HIS A 43 14.77 20.25 18.08
N PHE A 44 14.50 19.37 19.04
CA PHE A 44 13.45 18.37 18.95
C PHE A 44 12.07 19.01 18.82
N SER A 45 11.73 19.92 19.73
CA SER A 45 10.45 20.63 19.72
C SER A 45 10.25 21.42 18.42
N ARG A 46 11.24 22.22 18.01
CA ARG A 46 11.17 23.00 16.78
C ARG A 46 11.00 22.13 15.54
N ARG A 47 11.72 21.01 15.47
CA ARG A 47 11.67 20.07 14.34
C ARG A 47 10.32 19.38 14.25
N LEU A 48 9.90 18.73 15.33
CA LEU A 48 8.62 18.03 15.37
C LEU A 48 7.46 19.00 15.09
N SER A 49 7.45 20.20 15.67
CA SER A 49 6.37 21.17 15.43
C SER A 49 6.35 21.72 14.02
N ARG A 50 7.51 21.85 13.37
CA ARG A 50 7.54 22.21 11.95
C ARG A 50 6.97 21.07 11.09
N ASP A 51 7.35 19.84 11.39
CA ASP A 51 7.02 18.68 10.55
C ASP A 51 5.58 18.17 10.81
N THR A 52 5.02 18.42 12.00
CA THR A 52 3.68 17.95 12.42
C THR A 52 2.68 19.07 12.72
N GLY A 53 3.10 20.33 12.79
CA GLY A 53 2.20 21.43 13.19
C GLY A 53 1.74 21.39 14.66
N GLU A 54 2.20 20.44 15.48
CA GLU A 54 1.91 20.34 16.92
C GLU A 54 3.18 20.34 17.77
N SER A 55 3.09 20.87 19.00
CA SER A 55 4.18 20.68 19.98
C SER A 55 4.26 19.21 20.43
N PRO A 56 5.45 18.68 20.75
CA PRO A 56 5.58 17.29 21.20
C PRO A 56 4.65 16.91 22.36
N VAL A 57 4.54 17.81 23.34
CA VAL A 57 3.69 17.61 24.52
C VAL A 57 2.20 17.65 24.14
N ALA A 58 1.80 18.51 23.20
CA ALA A 58 0.42 18.58 22.72
C ALA A 58 0.03 17.30 21.95
N LEU A 59 0.91 16.83 21.06
CA LEU A 59 0.72 15.60 20.29
C LEU A 59 0.55 14.41 21.22
N ARG A 60 1.50 14.18 22.15
CA ARG A 60 1.41 13.08 23.12
C ARG A 60 0.11 13.13 23.92
N ARG A 61 -0.23 14.31 24.45
CA ARG A 61 -1.44 14.49 25.25
C ARG A 61 -2.70 14.14 24.45
N ARG A 62 -2.78 14.57 23.19
CA ARG A 62 -3.91 14.27 22.31
C ARG A 62 -4.01 12.76 22.06
N VAL A 63 -2.93 12.12 21.62
CA VAL A 63 -2.89 10.67 21.34
C VAL A 63 -3.23 9.83 22.58
N LEU A 64 -2.75 10.21 23.77
CA LEU A 64 -3.08 9.53 25.02
C LEU A 64 -4.55 9.72 25.43
N LEU A 65 -5.16 10.88 25.15
CA LEU A 65 -6.60 11.08 25.36
C LEU A 65 -7.44 10.24 24.40
N GLU A 66 -7.03 10.10 23.13
CA GLU A 66 -7.67 9.19 22.16
C GLU A 66 -7.56 7.72 22.60
N ARG A 67 -6.40 7.29 23.12
CA ARG A 67 -6.21 5.96 23.73
C ARG A 67 -7.14 5.74 24.92
N ALA A 68 -7.24 6.73 25.82
CA ALA A 68 -8.12 6.65 26.98
C ALA A 68 -9.61 6.59 26.58
N ALA A 69 -10.03 7.35 25.57
CA ALA A 69 -11.39 7.29 25.03
C ALA A 69 -11.71 5.88 24.50
N TRP A 70 -10.78 5.29 23.75
CA TRP A 70 -10.93 3.91 23.29
C TRP A 70 -11.03 2.91 24.46
N GLN A 71 -10.12 2.98 25.44
CA GLN A 71 -10.14 2.08 26.60
C GLN A 71 -11.46 2.15 27.36
N ILE A 72 -11.98 3.36 27.61
CA ILE A 72 -13.26 3.56 28.30
C ILE A 72 -14.42 3.01 27.47
N GLY A 73 -14.42 3.26 26.15
CA GLY A 73 -15.41 2.68 25.24
C GLY A 73 -15.38 1.15 25.20
N GLN A 74 -14.25 0.52 25.51
CA GLN A 74 -14.12 -0.94 25.67
C GLN A 74 -14.45 -1.45 27.08
N GLY A 75 -14.87 -0.56 28.00
CA GLY A 75 -15.29 -0.92 29.36
C GLY A 75 -14.22 -0.76 30.42
N SER A 76 -13.06 -0.15 30.11
CA SER A 76 -12.09 0.24 31.14
C SER A 76 -12.68 1.32 32.05
N SER A 77 -12.32 1.30 33.35
CA SER A 77 -12.77 2.34 34.26
C SER A 77 -12.13 3.70 33.88
N VAL A 78 -12.85 4.80 34.15
CA VAL A 78 -12.33 6.16 33.95
C VAL A 78 -11.03 6.39 34.74
N THR A 79 -10.93 5.78 35.92
CA THR A 79 -9.75 5.86 36.79
C THR A 79 -8.54 5.19 36.15
N ASP A 80 -8.69 3.96 35.65
CA ASP A 80 -7.57 3.22 35.04
C ASP A 80 -7.10 3.91 33.76
N ALA A 81 -8.04 4.37 32.93
CA ALA A 81 -7.72 5.12 31.72
C ALA A 81 -7.00 6.45 32.02
N ALA A 82 -7.36 7.14 33.11
CA ALA A 82 -6.70 8.38 33.53
C ALA A 82 -5.22 8.15 33.88
N PHE A 83 -4.93 7.11 34.67
CA PHE A 83 -3.57 6.79 35.07
C PHE A 83 -2.74 6.23 33.91
N ALA A 84 -3.33 5.39 33.05
CA ALA A 84 -2.68 4.90 31.84
C ALA A 84 -2.34 6.05 30.87
N ALA A 85 -3.15 7.11 30.83
CA ALA A 85 -2.86 8.33 30.06
C ALA A 85 -1.85 9.28 30.74
N GLY A 86 -1.26 8.88 31.87
CA GLY A 86 -0.22 9.64 32.57
C GLY A 86 -0.73 10.82 33.40
N TYR A 87 -2.02 10.88 33.74
CA TYR A 87 -2.55 11.94 34.60
C TYR A 87 -2.31 11.63 36.08
N ALA A 88 -1.81 12.61 36.83
CA ALA A 88 -1.60 12.50 38.27
C ALA A 88 -2.90 12.49 39.09
N SER A 89 -4.04 12.88 38.50
CA SER A 89 -5.34 12.82 39.14
C SER A 89 -6.48 12.58 38.14
N VAL A 90 -7.49 11.82 38.57
CA VAL A 90 -8.70 11.52 37.79
C VAL A 90 -9.48 12.80 37.47
N GLU A 91 -9.54 13.75 38.41
CA GLU A 91 -10.20 15.04 38.19
C GLU A 91 -9.49 15.87 37.10
N GLY A 92 -8.15 15.86 37.10
CA GLY A 92 -7.34 16.49 36.06
C GLY A 92 -7.60 15.88 34.68
N PHE A 93 -7.71 14.55 34.62
CA PHE A 93 -8.07 13.81 33.41
C PHE A 93 -9.47 14.18 32.92
N ILE A 94 -10.50 14.13 33.78
CA ILE A 94 -11.88 14.46 33.41
C ILE A 94 -11.96 15.87 32.80
N ARG A 95 -11.33 16.87 33.43
CA ARG A 95 -11.31 18.24 32.88
C ARG A 95 -10.63 18.33 31.51
N ALA A 96 -9.53 17.60 31.32
CA ALA A 96 -8.81 17.57 30.06
C ALA A 96 -9.61 16.85 28.96
N PHE A 97 -10.20 15.72 29.31
CA PHE A 97 -11.02 14.90 28.42
C PHE A 97 -12.27 15.66 27.98
N THR A 98 -13.04 16.24 28.92
CA THR A 98 -14.25 17.00 28.60
C THR A 98 -13.94 18.21 27.73
N ARG A 99 -12.81 18.88 27.95
CA ARG A 99 -12.36 19.98 27.08
C ARG A 99 -12.08 19.52 25.65
N ALA A 100 -11.50 18.33 25.50
CA ALA A 100 -11.10 17.79 24.21
C ALA A 100 -12.28 17.21 23.42
N PHE A 101 -13.09 16.37 24.07
CA PHE A 101 -14.18 15.62 23.42
C PHE A 101 -15.56 16.30 23.54
N GLY A 102 -15.69 17.36 24.35
CA GLY A 102 -16.96 18.07 24.56
C GLY A 102 -17.95 17.34 25.48
N HIS A 103 -17.62 16.15 25.98
CA HIS A 103 -18.44 15.36 26.90
C HIS A 103 -17.58 14.67 27.98
N PRO A 104 -18.14 14.28 29.14
CA PRO A 104 -17.39 13.59 30.18
C PRO A 104 -16.95 12.18 29.73
N PRO A 105 -15.87 11.61 30.32
CA PRO A 105 -15.37 10.30 29.92
C PRO A 105 -16.39 9.18 30.07
N GLY A 106 -17.23 9.21 31.11
CA GLY A 106 -18.25 8.19 31.35
C GLY A 106 -19.38 8.13 30.31
N ALA A 107 -19.48 9.12 29.43
CA ALA A 107 -20.42 9.10 28.31
C ALA A 107 -19.84 8.42 27.05
N THR A 108 -18.57 7.99 27.10
CA THR A 108 -17.87 7.36 25.96
C THR A 108 -18.37 5.93 25.77
N THR A 109 -18.86 5.61 24.57
CA THR A 109 -19.34 4.28 24.19
C THR A 109 -18.48 3.67 23.08
N ALA A 110 -18.53 2.35 22.92
CA ALA A 110 -17.93 1.66 21.78
C ALA A 110 -18.54 2.21 20.48
N GLY A 111 -17.73 2.93 19.70
CA GLY A 111 -18.15 3.56 18.43
C GLY A 111 -18.27 5.09 18.47
N SER A 112 -18.14 5.72 19.64
CA SER A 112 -17.98 7.19 19.72
C SER A 112 -16.71 7.64 18.99
N GLY A 113 -16.77 8.81 18.35
CA GLY A 113 -15.64 9.40 17.60
C GLY A 113 -14.43 9.57 18.51
N ARG A 114 -13.47 8.66 18.38
CA ARG A 114 -12.29 8.57 19.27
C ARG A 114 -11.15 9.50 18.88
N TRP A 115 -11.21 10.11 17.70
CA TRP A 115 -10.16 10.97 17.16
C TRP A 115 -10.49 12.43 17.40
N LEU A 116 -9.52 13.14 17.96
CA LEU A 116 -9.56 14.58 18.18
C LEU A 116 -9.04 15.28 16.93
N PRO A 117 -9.47 16.52 16.62
CA PRO A 117 -8.89 17.28 15.51
C PRO A 117 -7.35 17.33 15.61
N ALA A 118 -6.67 16.93 14.54
CA ALA A 118 -5.22 16.81 14.49
C ALA A 118 -4.66 17.52 13.24
N PRO A 119 -3.90 18.61 13.36
CA PRO A 119 -3.30 19.29 12.20
C PRO A 119 -2.30 18.43 11.41
N ASN A 120 -1.73 17.37 12.02
CA ASN A 120 -0.88 16.38 11.34
C ASN A 120 -1.64 15.15 10.82
N GLY A 121 -2.93 15.00 11.14
CA GLY A 121 -3.68 13.77 10.86
C GLY A 121 -3.18 12.53 11.60
N VAL A 122 -2.24 12.67 12.55
CA VAL A 122 -1.70 11.55 13.34
C VAL A 122 -2.64 11.27 14.49
N HIS A 123 -3.21 10.07 14.54
CA HIS A 123 -4.13 9.62 15.57
C HIS A 123 -3.71 8.29 16.19
N PHE A 124 -4.13 8.05 17.43
CA PHE A 124 -4.07 6.72 18.01
C PHE A 124 -4.99 5.76 17.25
N HIS A 125 -4.43 4.64 16.77
CA HIS A 125 -5.18 3.54 16.22
C HIS A 125 -4.96 2.27 17.05
N PRO A 126 -5.97 1.83 17.82
CA PRO A 126 -5.82 0.66 18.68
C PRO A 126 -5.40 -0.61 17.92
N PRO A 127 -4.72 -1.57 18.58
CA PRO A 127 -4.26 -1.51 19.97
C PRO A 127 -2.90 -0.82 20.14
N ILE A 128 -2.09 -0.70 19.07
CA ILE A 128 -0.69 -0.22 19.13
C ILE A 128 -0.27 0.63 17.92
N HIS A 129 -1.17 0.91 16.99
CA HIS A 129 -0.85 1.58 15.74
C HIS A 129 -1.08 3.09 15.81
N LEU A 130 -0.46 3.81 14.88
CA LEU A 130 -0.84 5.18 14.57
C LEU A 130 -1.53 5.19 13.23
N TRP A 131 -2.62 5.92 13.15
CA TRP A 131 -3.21 6.30 11.88
C TRP A 131 -2.64 7.65 11.47
N VAL A 132 -2.21 7.81 10.23
CA VAL A 132 -1.84 9.10 9.67
C VAL A 132 -2.78 9.37 8.52
N GLU A 133 -3.68 10.34 8.69
CA GLU A 133 -4.54 10.79 7.60
C GLU A 133 -3.65 11.32 6.47
N GLY A 134 -3.91 10.87 5.24
CA GLY A 134 -3.30 11.48 4.07
C GLY A 134 -3.68 12.96 4.03
N ASN A 135 -2.73 13.85 3.75
CA ASN A 135 -3.00 15.28 3.66
C ASN A 135 -4.13 15.52 2.64
N PRO A 136 -5.31 16.01 3.03
CA PRO A 136 -6.44 16.17 2.12
C PRO A 136 -6.19 17.21 1.02
N ARG A 137 -5.17 18.09 1.19
CA ARG A 137 -4.72 19.04 0.17
C ARG A 137 -3.67 18.45 -0.78
N SER A 138 -3.09 17.30 -0.45
CA SER A 138 -2.18 16.57 -1.32
C SER A 138 -2.97 15.49 -2.02
N ARG A 139 -3.06 15.55 -3.35
CA ARG A 139 -3.51 14.37 -4.10
C ARG A 139 -2.51 13.23 -3.81
N PRO A 140 -2.99 12.00 -3.53
CA PRO A 140 -2.13 10.84 -3.55
C PRO A 140 -1.37 10.82 -4.88
N ALA A 141 -0.09 10.43 -4.87
CA ALA A 141 0.67 10.26 -6.12
C ALA A 141 0.00 9.23 -7.03
N MET A 142 -0.71 8.25 -6.44
CA MET A 142 -1.58 7.27 -7.11
C MET A 142 -2.76 6.98 -6.18
N ASP A 143 -3.96 6.81 -6.73
CA ASP A 143 -5.06 6.18 -6.00
C ASP A 143 -4.88 4.65 -5.92
N LEU A 144 -5.82 3.94 -5.27
CA LEU A 144 -5.72 2.49 -5.09
C LEU A 144 -5.70 1.75 -6.44
N THR A 145 -6.51 2.18 -7.40
CA THR A 145 -6.60 1.51 -8.71
C THR A 145 -5.29 1.69 -9.47
N ALA A 146 -4.79 2.92 -9.55
CA ALA A 146 -3.49 3.21 -10.16
C ALA A 146 -2.37 2.41 -9.49
N LEU A 147 -2.35 2.34 -8.15
CA LEU A 147 -1.38 1.52 -7.40
C LEU A 147 -1.42 0.06 -7.84
N GLN A 148 -2.60 -0.55 -7.93
CA GLN A 148 -2.73 -1.95 -8.32
C GLN A 148 -2.31 -2.22 -9.76
N VAL A 149 -2.65 -1.32 -10.69
CA VAL A 149 -2.31 -1.45 -12.11
C VAL A 149 -0.81 -1.27 -12.33
N HIS A 150 -0.20 -0.24 -11.75
CA HIS A 150 1.24 -0.04 -11.82
C HIS A 150 2.01 -1.20 -11.21
N HIS A 151 1.56 -1.70 -10.05
CA HIS A 151 2.17 -2.88 -9.45
C HIS A 151 2.04 -4.11 -10.35
N ASP A 152 0.88 -4.40 -10.94
CA ASP A 152 0.71 -5.51 -11.88
C ASP A 152 1.68 -5.43 -13.06
N VAL A 153 1.81 -4.25 -13.68
CA VAL A 153 2.70 -4.04 -14.83
C VAL A 153 4.17 -4.20 -14.43
N ASP A 154 4.62 -3.53 -13.36
CA ASP A 154 6.01 -3.59 -12.90
C ASP A 154 6.40 -5.00 -12.43
N ASP A 155 5.50 -5.67 -11.71
CA ASP A 155 5.72 -7.01 -11.16
C ASP A 155 5.80 -8.05 -12.29
N THR A 156 4.93 -7.94 -13.31
CA THR A 156 5.02 -8.80 -14.51
C THR A 156 6.35 -8.59 -15.25
N ALA A 157 6.80 -7.34 -15.40
CA ALA A 157 8.08 -7.02 -16.04
C ALA A 157 9.28 -7.57 -15.25
N LEU A 158 9.21 -7.60 -13.91
CA LEU A 158 10.22 -8.26 -13.08
C LEU A 158 10.26 -9.77 -13.35
N LEU A 159 9.11 -10.43 -13.39
CA LEU A 159 9.04 -11.89 -13.62
C LEU A 159 9.54 -12.27 -15.01
N LEU A 160 9.22 -11.48 -16.03
CA LEU A 160 9.75 -11.66 -17.39
C LEU A 160 11.28 -11.51 -17.43
N ARG A 161 11.84 -10.51 -16.73
CA ARG A 161 13.31 -10.34 -16.62
C ARG A 161 13.98 -11.54 -15.95
N LEU A 162 13.37 -12.07 -14.88
CA LEU A 162 13.89 -13.27 -14.20
C LEU A 162 13.79 -14.51 -15.11
N ALA A 163 12.69 -14.67 -15.84
CA ALA A 163 12.50 -15.77 -16.77
C ALA A 163 13.51 -15.76 -17.93
N ALA A 164 13.93 -14.57 -18.40
CA ALA A 164 14.97 -14.44 -19.42
C ALA A 164 16.34 -15.00 -18.99
N GLY A 165 16.58 -15.13 -17.68
CA GLY A 165 17.81 -15.73 -17.14
C GLY A 165 17.75 -17.26 -16.98
N LEU A 166 16.62 -17.91 -17.24
CA LEU A 166 16.45 -19.34 -17.05
C LEU A 166 17.02 -20.16 -18.23
N PRO A 167 17.50 -21.39 -17.97
CA PRO A 167 17.65 -22.38 -19.04
C PRO A 167 16.30 -22.67 -19.70
N GLU A 168 16.29 -22.83 -21.03
CA GLU A 168 15.06 -23.12 -21.81
C GLU A 168 14.30 -24.34 -21.26
N ALA A 169 15.03 -25.35 -20.78
CA ALA A 169 14.45 -26.55 -20.18
C ALA A 169 13.58 -26.23 -18.96
N ASP A 170 13.99 -25.30 -18.10
CA ASP A 170 13.23 -24.90 -16.91
C ASP A 170 12.09 -23.92 -17.25
N TYR A 171 12.32 -23.04 -18.23
CA TYR A 171 11.31 -22.10 -18.73
C TYR A 171 10.07 -22.83 -19.29
N ARG A 172 10.31 -23.93 -20.03
CA ARG A 172 9.27 -24.75 -20.66
C ARG A 172 8.81 -25.95 -19.83
N LYS A 173 9.44 -26.22 -18.70
CA LYS A 173 9.10 -27.36 -17.85
C LYS A 173 7.64 -27.31 -17.40
N VAL A 174 6.98 -28.46 -17.44
CA VAL A 174 5.65 -28.66 -16.86
C VAL A 174 5.80 -28.82 -15.35
N TRP A 175 5.43 -27.78 -14.59
CA TRP A 175 5.50 -27.75 -13.13
C TRP A 175 4.18 -28.18 -12.47
N SER A 176 3.05 -27.96 -13.14
CA SER A 176 1.72 -28.27 -12.61
C SER A 176 0.82 -28.81 -13.71
N PRO A 177 0.92 -30.12 -14.02
CA PRO A 177 0.09 -30.74 -15.06
C PRO A 177 -1.40 -30.54 -14.81
N GLY A 178 -2.16 -30.22 -15.86
CA GLY A 178 -3.58 -29.93 -15.87
C GLY A 178 -3.98 -28.56 -15.31
N ARG A 179 -3.03 -27.71 -14.90
CA ARG A 179 -3.37 -26.42 -14.28
C ARG A 179 -3.98 -25.46 -15.30
N THR A 180 -5.12 -24.90 -14.94
CA THR A 180 -5.77 -23.78 -15.62
C THR A 180 -6.26 -22.78 -14.56
N VAL A 181 -6.08 -21.49 -14.78
CA VAL A 181 -6.69 -20.43 -13.96
C VAL A 181 -8.07 -20.10 -14.49
N LEU A 182 -8.18 -19.96 -15.81
CA LEU A 182 -9.43 -19.78 -16.55
C LEU A 182 -9.55 -20.90 -17.56
N THR A 183 -10.62 -21.70 -17.49
CA THR A 183 -10.76 -22.92 -18.30
C THR A 183 -10.78 -22.64 -19.80
N TRP A 184 -11.18 -21.43 -20.21
CA TRP A 184 -11.22 -20.99 -21.61
C TRP A 184 -9.88 -20.46 -22.13
N ASP A 185 -8.93 -20.09 -21.26
CA ASP A 185 -7.61 -19.60 -21.68
C ASP A 185 -6.65 -20.74 -22.06
N GLY A 186 -6.94 -21.95 -21.58
CA GLY A 186 -6.12 -23.13 -21.78
C GLY A 186 -5.09 -23.38 -20.67
N PRO A 187 -4.18 -24.35 -20.88
CA PRO A 187 -3.25 -24.82 -19.84
C PRO A 187 -2.15 -23.80 -19.50
N GLU A 188 -1.82 -23.71 -18.22
CA GLU A 188 -0.84 -22.80 -17.63
C GLU A 188 0.16 -23.58 -16.77
N GLU A 189 0.75 -24.62 -17.33
CA GLU A 189 1.53 -25.60 -16.57
C GLU A 189 3.02 -25.24 -16.43
N SER A 190 3.49 -24.28 -17.24
CA SER A 190 4.89 -23.83 -17.31
C SER A 190 5.04 -22.34 -17.05
N ILE A 191 6.28 -21.89 -16.81
CA ILE A 191 6.60 -20.46 -16.68
C ILE A 191 6.24 -19.73 -17.96
N ALA A 192 6.64 -20.29 -19.12
CA ALA A 192 6.35 -19.71 -20.43
C ALA A 192 4.85 -19.53 -20.69
N ALA A 193 4.05 -20.60 -20.49
CA ALA A 193 2.60 -20.52 -20.73
C ALA A 193 1.96 -19.48 -19.81
N THR A 194 2.31 -19.50 -18.52
CA THR A 194 1.70 -18.58 -17.54
C THR A 194 2.06 -17.11 -17.81
N LEU A 195 3.29 -16.84 -18.26
CA LEU A 195 3.73 -15.48 -18.64
C LEU A 195 3.08 -15.03 -19.96
N GLU A 196 2.91 -15.92 -20.93
CA GLU A 196 2.17 -15.62 -22.16
C GLU A 196 0.73 -15.19 -21.84
N HIS A 197 0.02 -15.92 -20.98
CA HIS A 197 -1.33 -15.57 -20.55
C HIS A 197 -1.39 -14.24 -19.78
N LEU A 198 -0.36 -13.92 -18.98
CA LEU A 198 -0.26 -12.63 -18.27
C LEU A 198 -0.22 -11.44 -19.25
N VAL A 199 0.58 -11.55 -20.31
CA VAL A 199 0.71 -10.50 -21.33
C VAL A 199 -0.54 -10.46 -22.21
N ARG A 200 -0.96 -11.63 -22.72
CA ARG A 200 -2.08 -11.75 -23.65
C ARG A 200 -3.40 -11.26 -23.06
N ALA A 201 -3.65 -11.48 -21.77
CA ALA A 201 -4.87 -10.98 -21.13
C ALA A 201 -5.01 -9.46 -21.28
N LYS A 202 -3.92 -8.69 -21.13
CA LYS A 202 -3.93 -7.24 -21.30
C LYS A 202 -4.15 -6.86 -22.77
N GLU A 203 -3.46 -7.53 -23.70
CA GLU A 203 -3.61 -7.28 -25.14
C GLU A 203 -5.07 -7.48 -25.61
N VAL A 204 -5.72 -8.57 -25.17
CA VAL A 204 -7.11 -8.87 -25.53
C VAL A 204 -8.08 -7.83 -24.99
N TRP A 205 -7.97 -7.49 -23.71
CA TRP A 205 -8.85 -6.48 -23.11
C TRP A 205 -8.61 -5.07 -23.66
N LEU A 206 -7.37 -4.72 -23.98
CA LEU A 206 -7.06 -3.48 -24.69
C LEU A 206 -7.74 -3.43 -26.06
N ALA A 207 -7.65 -4.52 -26.84
CA ALA A 207 -8.30 -4.58 -28.14
C ALA A 207 -9.81 -4.32 -28.04
N SER A 208 -10.49 -4.92 -27.05
CA SER A 208 -11.91 -4.67 -26.84
C SER A 208 -12.19 -3.22 -26.39
N ILE A 209 -11.39 -2.65 -25.49
CA ILE A 209 -11.56 -1.27 -25.00
C ILE A 209 -11.31 -0.23 -26.11
N GLU A 210 -10.32 -0.47 -26.96
CA GLU A 210 -9.89 0.45 -28.02
C GLU A 210 -10.64 0.22 -29.35
N GLY A 211 -11.42 -0.87 -29.44
CA GLY A 211 -12.21 -1.23 -30.61
C GLY A 211 -11.36 -1.74 -31.78
N SER A 212 -10.25 -2.43 -31.50
CA SER A 212 -9.40 -3.05 -32.52
C SER A 212 -9.68 -4.55 -32.68
N ASP A 213 -9.08 -5.16 -33.70
CA ASP A 213 -9.18 -6.61 -33.95
C ASP A 213 -8.55 -7.45 -32.82
N PHE A 214 -9.00 -8.70 -32.71
CA PHE A 214 -8.46 -9.64 -31.73
C PHE A 214 -6.96 -9.90 -31.98
N PRO A 215 -6.10 -9.77 -30.97
CA PRO A 215 -4.66 -9.89 -31.16
C PRO A 215 -4.28 -11.33 -31.51
N ALA A 216 -3.46 -11.49 -32.56
CA ALA A 216 -2.87 -12.78 -32.90
C ALA A 216 -1.99 -13.31 -31.75
N ARG A 217 -1.85 -14.64 -31.63
CA ARG A 217 -0.86 -15.21 -30.70
C ARG A 217 0.54 -14.93 -31.25
N GLY A 218 1.33 -14.19 -30.47
CA GLY A 218 2.74 -13.90 -30.78
C GLY A 218 3.71 -14.94 -30.24
N ALA A 219 5.01 -14.71 -30.44
CA ALA A 219 6.06 -15.50 -29.80
C ALA A 219 6.01 -15.34 -28.27
N ASP A 220 6.40 -16.40 -27.58
CA ASP A 220 6.32 -16.54 -26.13
C ASP A 220 7.71 -16.77 -25.48
N ASP A 221 8.79 -16.49 -26.20
CA ASP A 221 10.11 -16.36 -25.60
C ASP A 221 10.17 -15.08 -24.72
N PRO A 222 11.05 -15.04 -23.70
CA PRO A 222 11.08 -13.93 -22.74
C PRO A 222 11.31 -12.55 -23.36
N GLU A 223 12.11 -12.44 -24.44
CA GLU A 223 12.41 -11.17 -25.10
C GLU A 223 11.18 -10.63 -25.83
N SER A 224 10.53 -11.49 -26.62
CA SER A 224 9.27 -11.16 -27.29
C SER A 224 8.16 -10.79 -26.30
N LEU A 225 8.02 -11.54 -25.20
CA LEU A 225 7.03 -11.24 -24.18
C LEU A 225 7.33 -9.92 -23.45
N MET A 226 8.61 -9.59 -23.21
CA MET A 226 8.99 -8.31 -22.62
C MET A 226 8.53 -7.15 -23.50
N SER A 227 8.85 -7.18 -24.79
CA SER A 227 8.48 -6.10 -25.72
C SER A 227 6.96 -5.91 -25.80
N ARG A 228 6.21 -7.02 -25.89
CA ARG A 228 4.74 -7.00 -25.89
C ARG A 228 4.18 -6.45 -24.58
N HIS A 229 4.76 -6.84 -23.44
CA HIS A 229 4.35 -6.39 -22.11
C HIS A 229 4.63 -4.90 -21.89
N GLU A 230 5.75 -4.38 -22.40
CA GLU A 230 6.07 -2.94 -22.31
C GLU A 230 5.03 -2.10 -23.07
N ASP A 231 4.68 -2.49 -24.30
CA ASP A 231 3.65 -1.80 -25.10
C ASP A 231 2.26 -1.91 -24.47
N ALA A 232 1.80 -3.15 -24.22
CA ALA A 232 0.49 -3.40 -23.65
C ALA A 232 0.37 -2.83 -22.23
N GLY A 233 1.41 -2.90 -21.42
CA GLY A 233 1.44 -2.38 -20.06
C GLY A 233 1.28 -0.86 -20.03
N ALA A 234 1.98 -0.12 -20.89
CA ALA A 234 1.87 1.33 -20.99
C ALA A 234 0.46 1.77 -21.43
N ARG A 235 -0.10 1.10 -22.43
CA ARG A 235 -1.47 1.36 -22.90
C ARG A 235 -2.52 0.98 -21.87
N TRP A 236 -2.31 -0.13 -21.15
CA TRP A 236 -3.20 -0.57 -20.08
C TRP A 236 -3.28 0.45 -18.95
N ILE A 237 -2.14 0.98 -18.49
CA ILE A 237 -2.10 2.07 -17.50
C ILE A 237 -2.89 3.28 -18.03
N ALA A 238 -2.60 3.73 -19.25
CA ALA A 238 -3.26 4.90 -19.83
C ALA A 238 -4.78 4.73 -19.97
N ALA A 239 -5.24 3.52 -20.36
CA ALA A 239 -6.65 3.21 -20.49
C ALA A 239 -7.37 3.22 -19.13
N VAL A 240 -6.78 2.62 -18.09
CA VAL A 240 -7.37 2.60 -16.75
C VAL A 240 -7.37 3.99 -16.11
N ASP A 241 -6.31 4.77 -16.30
CA ASP A 241 -6.24 6.16 -15.87
C ASP A 241 -7.32 7.02 -16.53
N ASP A 242 -7.57 6.85 -17.83
CA ASP A 242 -8.63 7.56 -18.54
C ASP A 242 -10.03 7.19 -18.04
N ILE A 243 -10.28 5.90 -17.77
CA ILE A 243 -11.54 5.43 -17.17
C ILE A 243 -11.75 6.11 -15.81
N GLY A 244 -10.73 6.12 -14.95
CA GLY A 244 -10.78 6.76 -13.64
C GLY A 244 -10.99 8.26 -13.72
N ARG A 245 -10.27 8.94 -14.61
CA ARG A 245 -10.37 10.39 -14.84
C ARG A 245 -11.77 10.80 -15.32
N ARG A 246 -12.46 9.96 -16.10
CA ARG A 246 -13.82 10.20 -16.60
C ARG A 246 -14.92 9.70 -15.66
N ASP A 247 -14.59 9.03 -14.56
CA ASP A 247 -15.53 8.30 -13.70
C ASP A 247 -16.39 7.29 -14.48
N ALA A 248 -15.79 6.67 -15.50
CA ALA A 248 -16.44 5.77 -16.46
C ALA A 248 -16.51 4.31 -15.98
N TRP A 249 -16.30 4.05 -14.68
CA TRP A 249 -16.23 2.68 -14.14
C TRP A 249 -17.51 1.87 -14.38
N GLY A 250 -18.66 2.56 -14.46
CA GLY A 250 -19.97 1.96 -14.74
C GLY A 250 -20.30 1.80 -16.22
N ASP A 251 -19.47 2.31 -17.12
CA ASP A 251 -19.69 2.19 -18.56
C ASP A 251 -19.60 0.72 -18.99
N ARG A 252 -20.31 0.39 -20.07
CA ARG A 252 -20.38 -0.98 -20.60
C ARG A 252 -19.66 -1.07 -21.93
N LEU A 253 -18.78 -2.05 -22.02
CA LEU A 253 -18.18 -2.54 -23.24
C LEU A 253 -19.06 -3.69 -23.75
N ILE A 254 -19.56 -3.59 -24.98
CA ILE A 254 -20.17 -4.73 -25.67
C ILE A 254 -19.07 -5.36 -26.49
N ASP A 255 -18.56 -6.49 -26.01
CA ASP A 255 -17.47 -7.19 -26.65
C ASP A 255 -18.01 -8.10 -27.75
N ALA A 256 -17.86 -7.64 -28.99
CA ALA A 256 -18.22 -8.39 -30.18
C ALA A 256 -17.18 -9.47 -30.55
N LEU A 257 -16.05 -9.55 -29.83
CA LEU A 257 -15.05 -10.60 -29.99
C LEU A 257 -15.47 -11.90 -29.26
N CYS A 258 -16.43 -11.81 -28.33
CA CYS A 258 -17.09 -12.97 -27.75
C CYS A 258 -18.13 -13.56 -28.70
N ASP A 259 -18.30 -14.89 -28.67
CA ASP A 259 -19.39 -15.59 -29.35
C ASP A 259 -20.23 -16.41 -28.35
N PRO A 260 -21.47 -15.97 -28.01
CA PRO A 260 -22.14 -14.76 -28.50
C PRO A 260 -21.54 -13.47 -27.92
N PRO A 261 -21.81 -12.28 -28.50
CA PRO A 261 -21.35 -11.01 -27.95
C PRO A 261 -21.80 -10.81 -26.50
N GLU A 262 -20.87 -10.42 -25.63
CA GLU A 262 -21.11 -10.24 -24.20
C GLU A 262 -20.96 -8.77 -23.78
N SER A 263 -21.65 -8.37 -22.72
CA SER A 263 -21.58 -7.01 -22.19
C SER A 263 -20.86 -7.00 -20.84
N PHE A 264 -19.71 -6.32 -20.77
CA PHE A 264 -18.91 -6.19 -19.57
C PHE A 264 -18.93 -4.75 -19.04
N VAL A 265 -18.96 -4.59 -17.72
CA VAL A 265 -18.78 -3.29 -17.08
C VAL A 265 -17.28 -3.00 -16.97
N LEU A 266 -16.81 -1.81 -17.34
CA LEU A 266 -15.38 -1.49 -17.39
C LEU A 266 -14.67 -1.72 -16.06
N GLY A 267 -15.26 -1.31 -14.92
CA GLY A 267 -14.70 -1.62 -13.60
C GLY A 267 -14.60 -3.12 -13.32
N GLY A 268 -15.52 -3.92 -13.85
CA GLY A 268 -15.48 -5.38 -13.77
C GLY A 268 -14.34 -5.98 -14.59
N VAL A 269 -14.06 -5.42 -15.77
CA VAL A 269 -12.92 -5.81 -16.62
C VAL A 269 -11.60 -5.56 -15.92
N VAL A 270 -11.41 -4.37 -15.35
CA VAL A 270 -10.17 -4.03 -14.62
C VAL A 270 -9.99 -4.95 -13.40
N ALA A 271 -11.06 -5.17 -12.62
CA ALA A 271 -11.02 -6.09 -11.48
C ALA A 271 -10.70 -7.54 -11.90
N HIS A 272 -11.27 -8.00 -13.02
CA HIS A 272 -10.99 -9.31 -13.61
C HIS A 272 -9.50 -9.46 -13.94
N VAL A 273 -8.92 -8.53 -14.71
CA VAL A 273 -7.51 -8.55 -15.11
C VAL A 273 -6.59 -8.53 -13.89
N LEU A 274 -6.84 -7.65 -12.93
CA LEU A 274 -6.02 -7.56 -11.71
C LEU A 274 -6.09 -8.83 -10.85
N THR A 275 -7.27 -9.46 -10.76
CA THR A 275 -7.48 -10.68 -9.97
C THR A 275 -6.68 -11.85 -10.54
N TYR A 276 -6.85 -12.15 -11.82
CA TYR A 276 -6.21 -13.31 -12.44
C TYR A 276 -4.73 -13.07 -12.71
N SER A 277 -4.32 -11.82 -12.98
CA SER A 277 -2.89 -11.49 -13.06
C SER A 277 -2.18 -11.69 -11.73
N ALA A 278 -2.77 -11.28 -10.59
CA ALA A 278 -2.17 -11.51 -9.28
C ALA A 278 -1.95 -13.00 -8.98
N HIS A 279 -2.93 -13.84 -9.31
CA HIS A 279 -2.79 -15.29 -9.19
C HIS A 279 -1.64 -15.83 -10.06
N ARG A 280 -1.63 -15.47 -11.35
CA ARG A 280 -0.61 -15.92 -12.31
C ARG A 280 0.80 -15.48 -11.92
N ARG A 281 0.98 -14.25 -11.43
CA ARG A 281 2.28 -13.76 -10.95
C ARG A 281 2.78 -14.57 -9.76
N GLN A 282 1.92 -14.92 -8.80
CA GLN A 282 2.29 -15.79 -7.68
C GLN A 282 2.62 -17.21 -8.14
N ALA A 283 1.85 -17.75 -9.08
CA ALA A 283 2.14 -19.04 -9.71
C ALA A 283 3.54 -19.07 -10.36
N VAL A 284 3.90 -18.04 -11.11
CA VAL A 284 5.24 -17.90 -11.71
C VAL A 284 6.32 -17.82 -10.64
N ARG A 285 6.13 -17.05 -9.56
CA ARG A 285 7.08 -16.99 -8.44
C ARG A 285 7.35 -18.36 -7.82
N HIS A 286 6.31 -19.19 -7.63
CA HIS A 286 6.50 -20.55 -7.12
C HIS A 286 7.31 -21.43 -8.08
N MET A 287 7.04 -21.35 -9.38
CA MET A 287 7.82 -22.09 -10.38
C MET A 287 9.27 -21.60 -10.47
N LEU A 288 9.51 -20.30 -10.41
CA LEU A 288 10.86 -19.71 -10.35
C LEU A 288 11.66 -20.19 -9.14
N ARG A 289 11.07 -20.18 -7.94
CA ARG A 289 11.71 -20.74 -6.73
C ARG A 289 12.01 -22.23 -6.89
N SER A 290 11.09 -22.97 -7.49
CA SER A 290 11.29 -24.40 -7.77
C SER A 290 12.40 -24.66 -8.79
N ALA A 291 12.69 -23.69 -9.66
CA ALA A 291 13.83 -23.67 -10.58
C ALA A 291 15.13 -23.14 -9.94
N GLY A 292 15.12 -22.82 -8.64
CA GLY A 292 16.29 -22.29 -7.92
C GLY A 292 16.55 -20.80 -8.12
N THR A 293 15.59 -20.05 -8.67
CA THR A 293 15.71 -18.58 -8.81
C THR A 293 15.23 -17.88 -7.54
N GLU A 294 16.07 -17.03 -6.98
CA GLU A 294 15.71 -16.14 -5.87
C GLU A 294 14.73 -15.06 -6.34
N VAL A 295 13.58 -14.98 -5.67
CA VAL A 295 12.48 -14.11 -6.08
C VAL A 295 11.60 -13.75 -4.87
N GLY A 296 11.41 -12.45 -4.65
CA GLY A 296 10.67 -11.89 -3.51
C GLY A 296 9.18 -12.25 -3.47
N HIS A 297 8.39 -11.60 -2.62
CA HIS A 297 6.97 -11.95 -2.45
C HIS A 297 6.07 -11.34 -3.53
N GLY A 298 6.49 -10.25 -4.18
CA GLY A 298 5.62 -9.46 -5.05
C GLY A 298 4.53 -8.75 -4.25
N ASP A 299 4.88 -8.30 -3.04
CA ASP A 299 3.98 -7.54 -2.16
C ASP A 299 3.93 -6.07 -2.64
N PRO A 300 2.73 -5.53 -2.94
CA PRO A 300 2.57 -4.10 -3.25
C PRO A 300 3.15 -3.16 -2.19
N LEU A 301 3.20 -3.57 -0.90
CA LEU A 301 3.81 -2.78 0.17
C LEU A 301 5.33 -2.64 -0.02
N GLU A 302 6.03 -3.77 -0.24
CA GLU A 302 7.47 -3.80 -0.52
C GLU A 302 7.78 -3.01 -1.81
N TRP A 303 6.97 -3.21 -2.86
CA TRP A 303 7.11 -2.47 -4.12
C TRP A 303 6.96 -0.96 -3.91
N LEU A 304 5.92 -0.51 -3.20
CA LEU A 304 5.67 0.92 -2.97
C LEU A 304 6.77 1.57 -2.13
N GLN A 305 7.31 0.86 -1.12
CA GLN A 305 8.45 1.32 -0.33
C GLN A 305 9.67 1.54 -1.23
N SER A 306 10.05 0.51 -2.01
CA SER A 306 11.21 0.59 -2.91
C SER A 306 11.07 1.67 -3.98
N ARG A 307 9.84 1.93 -4.46
CA ARG A 307 9.55 2.97 -5.43
C ARG A 307 9.68 4.37 -4.82
N ASN A 308 9.25 4.54 -3.56
CA ASN A 308 9.41 5.80 -2.83
C ASN A 308 10.87 6.10 -2.48
N GLU A 309 11.67 5.08 -2.16
CA GLU A 309 13.12 5.23 -1.96
C GLU A 309 13.82 5.66 -3.25
N ARG A 310 13.50 5.01 -4.38
CA ARG A 310 14.03 5.41 -5.70
C ARG A 310 13.55 6.78 -6.17
N GLY A 311 12.37 7.21 -5.75
CA GLY A 311 11.81 8.53 -6.04
C GLY A 311 12.23 9.63 -5.05
N GLY A 312 13.06 9.30 -4.05
CA GLY A 312 13.63 10.27 -3.10
C GLY A 312 14.74 11.14 -3.69
N ASP A 313 15.30 10.74 -4.85
CA ASP A 313 16.16 11.55 -5.69
C ASP A 313 15.36 12.10 -6.88
N THR A 314 14.82 13.30 -6.76
CA THR A 314 14.59 14.21 -7.91
C THR A 314 14.50 15.65 -7.40
N PRO A 315 14.90 16.64 -8.22
CA PRO A 315 15.93 17.66 -7.96
C PRO A 315 15.46 18.85 -7.11
#